data_AF-A0A034WIC6-F1
#
_entry.id   AF-A0A034WIC6-F1
#
_cell.length_a   1.000
_cell.length_b   1.000
_cell.length_c   1.000
_cell.angle_alpha   90.00
_cell.angle_beta   90.00
_cell.angle_gamma   90.00
#
_symmetry.space_group_name_H-M   'P 1'
#
loop_
_entity.id
_entity.type
_entity.pdbx_description
1 polymer ?
#
loop_
_entity_poly.entity_id
_entity_poly.type
_entity_poly.pdbx_seq_one_letter_code
_entity_poly.pdbx_strand_id
1 'polypeptide(L)'
;MHKMGKRQRSLFRGSFMQKLMYKQHKAALSKISSAVDIGPPHIKKDVYLNIRGMRNDKYALRRIIKENIELLERLNQIRRTHGLSNSYNTHKRISQTKLHHFLRRIDDIETENQFLGCRLLNVKPMLSKSGIPVSARSSSRLKFERSHVSLKIREKLLMDQLLHPKIFLDLEVKNIRPLGRVVIQLYTEACPEMVLEFARTCSENKSDLFKFIRIFPGLWLEGEIAVKNRVLSKSNFQHEMNMIRHDSGSCILSFAKCYLTNGFPYGLLNFTISFKPMPVLNGERIAFGELIAGHRVLECTQDYGTKNGKVKKEIVVVNSGLKAYIAV
;
A
#
# COMPACT_ATOMS: atom_id res chain seq x y z
N MET A 1 -27.88 55.88 -6.74
CA MET A 1 -26.88 56.82 -6.18
C MET A 1 -25.70 56.95 -7.12
N HIS A 2 -25.58 58.11 -7.77
CA HIS A 2 -24.49 58.48 -8.69
C HIS A 2 -23.11 58.36 -8.01
N LYS A 3 -22.19 57.56 -8.58
CA LYS A 3 -20.76 57.68 -8.26
C LYS A 3 -20.10 58.59 -9.28
N MET A 4 -19.72 59.77 -8.80
CA MET A 4 -19.03 60.84 -9.51
C MET A 4 -17.77 60.35 -10.24
N GLY A 5 -17.67 60.66 -11.53
CA GLY A 5 -16.47 60.46 -12.32
C GLY A 5 -15.32 61.33 -11.80
N LYS A 6 -14.19 60.70 -11.48
CA LYS A 6 -12.95 61.39 -11.12
C LYS A 6 -12.48 62.23 -12.31
N ARG A 7 -12.56 63.56 -12.20
CA ARG A 7 -11.93 64.51 -13.13
C ARG A 7 -10.41 64.30 -13.13
N GLN A 8 -9.86 63.75 -14.21
CA GLN A 8 -8.41 63.75 -14.43
C GLN A 8 -7.94 65.20 -14.63
N ARG A 9 -7.10 65.69 -13.71
CA ARG A 9 -6.46 67.00 -13.80
C ARG A 9 -5.45 66.99 -14.96
N SER A 10 -5.64 67.85 -15.96
CA SER A 10 -4.65 67.99 -17.05
C SER A 10 -3.39 68.67 -16.52
N LEU A 11 -2.27 67.95 -16.53
CA LEU A 11 -0.95 68.41 -16.03
C LEU A 11 -0.25 69.44 -16.93
N PHE A 12 -0.88 69.91 -18.01
CA PHE A 12 -0.28 70.85 -18.98
C PHE A 12 -1.14 72.12 -19.16
N ARG A 13 -0.63 73.27 -18.71
CA ARG A 13 -1.16 74.62 -19.00
C ARG A 13 -0.47 75.20 -20.24
N GLY A 14 -0.83 74.69 -21.43
CA GLY A 14 -0.40 75.24 -22.71
C GLY A 14 -1.56 75.87 -23.50
N SER A 15 -1.23 76.72 -24.48
CA SER A 15 -2.21 77.30 -25.43
C SER A 15 -2.99 76.22 -26.17
N PHE A 16 -4.19 76.54 -26.67
CA PHE A 16 -5.04 75.60 -27.43
C PHE A 16 -4.28 74.95 -28.58
N MET A 17 -3.45 75.73 -29.30
CA MET A 17 -2.59 75.22 -30.37
C MET A 17 -1.56 74.20 -29.88
N GLN A 18 -0.91 74.42 -28.73
CA GLN A 18 0.04 73.45 -28.16
C GLN A 18 -0.66 72.14 -27.78
N LYS A 19 -1.89 72.22 -27.24
CA LYS A 19 -2.68 71.02 -26.94
C LYS A 19 -3.09 70.27 -28.21
N LEU A 20 -3.41 70.98 -29.29
CA LEU A 20 -3.73 70.39 -30.58
C LEU A 20 -2.50 69.71 -31.19
N MET A 21 -1.35 70.38 -31.22
CA MET A 21 -0.09 69.82 -31.69
C MET A 21 0.35 68.62 -30.85
N TYR A 22 0.20 68.67 -29.53
CA TYR A 22 0.50 67.53 -28.67
C TYR A 22 -0.42 66.33 -28.96
N LYS A 23 -1.71 66.57 -29.21
CA LYS A 23 -2.64 65.50 -29.63
C LYS A 23 -2.24 64.91 -30.99
N GLN A 24 -1.87 65.76 -31.96
CA GLN A 24 -1.40 65.32 -33.27
C GLN A 24 -0.10 64.51 -33.17
N HIS A 25 0.85 64.96 -32.36
CA HIS A 25 2.10 64.24 -32.10
C HIS A 25 1.85 62.89 -31.42
N LYS A 26 0.95 62.83 -30.44
CA LYS A 26 0.57 61.58 -29.78
C LYS A 26 -0.11 60.60 -30.75
N ALA A 27 -0.93 61.12 -31.67
CA ALA A 27 -1.54 60.33 -32.74
C ALA A 27 -0.52 59.85 -33.78
N ALA A 28 0.54 60.63 -34.03
CA ALA A 28 1.66 60.20 -34.87
C ALA A 28 2.44 59.07 -34.18
N LEU A 29 2.80 59.24 -32.90
CA LEU A 29 3.50 58.20 -32.11
C LEU A 29 2.73 56.89 -32.05
N SER A 30 1.40 56.91 -31.93
CA SER A 30 0.59 55.68 -31.92
C SER A 30 0.57 54.93 -33.26
N LYS A 31 0.89 55.60 -34.37
CA LYS A 31 0.91 55.00 -35.71
C LYS A 31 2.28 54.48 -36.12
N ILE A 32 3.32 54.73 -35.30
CA ILE A 32 4.66 54.23 -35.57
C ILE A 32 4.69 52.75 -35.20
N SER A 33 4.84 51.88 -36.20
CA SER A 33 5.20 50.47 -35.99
C SER A 33 6.72 50.31 -35.99
N SER A 34 7.25 49.43 -35.14
CA SER A 34 8.66 49.06 -35.21
C SER A 34 8.92 48.26 -36.49
N ALA A 35 9.97 48.61 -37.23
CA ALA A 35 10.40 47.84 -38.41
C ALA A 35 10.94 46.45 -38.04
N VAL A 36 11.36 46.29 -36.79
CA VAL A 36 11.84 45.04 -36.21
C VAL A 36 10.76 44.50 -35.28
N ASP A 37 10.35 43.26 -35.51
CA ASP A 37 9.42 42.55 -34.63
C ASP A 37 10.12 42.18 -33.33
N ILE A 38 9.61 42.69 -32.21
CA ILE A 38 10.08 42.41 -30.84
C ILE A 38 9.11 41.45 -30.13
N GLY A 39 8.12 40.93 -30.86
CA GLY A 39 7.13 40.00 -30.36
C GLY A 39 7.71 38.62 -30.07
N PRO A 40 7.07 37.86 -29.16
CA PRO A 40 7.46 36.47 -28.92
C PRO A 40 7.31 35.64 -30.21
N PRO A 41 8.24 34.72 -30.49
CA PRO A 41 8.24 33.95 -31.73
C PRO A 41 6.95 33.13 -31.87
N HIS A 42 6.40 33.09 -33.08
CA HIS A 42 5.20 32.31 -33.37
C HIS A 42 5.47 30.80 -33.29
N ILE A 43 4.91 30.17 -32.26
CA ILE A 43 4.98 28.73 -32.05
C ILE A 43 3.98 28.04 -32.99
N LYS A 44 4.50 27.28 -33.97
CA LYS A 44 3.68 26.45 -34.85
C LYS A 44 3.12 25.25 -34.07
N LYS A 45 1.81 25.24 -33.84
CA LYS A 45 1.11 24.21 -33.04
C LYS A 45 1.38 22.78 -33.53
N ASP A 46 1.54 22.59 -34.84
CA ASP A 46 1.77 21.28 -35.46
C ASP A 46 3.13 20.65 -35.12
N VAL A 47 4.10 21.46 -34.68
CA VAL A 47 5.44 20.99 -34.28
C VAL A 47 5.41 20.42 -32.86
N TYR A 48 4.52 20.93 -32.00
CA TYR A 48 4.48 20.59 -30.57
C TYR A 48 3.31 19.68 -30.19
N LEU A 49 2.27 19.61 -31.02
CA LEU A 49 1.13 18.74 -30.80
C LEU A 49 1.28 17.46 -31.62
N ASN A 50 1.48 16.32 -30.95
CA ASN A 50 1.43 15.02 -31.59
C ASN A 50 -0.02 14.65 -31.92
N ILE A 51 -0.55 15.20 -33.01
CA ILE A 51 -1.95 15.01 -33.45
C ILE A 51 -2.28 13.52 -33.66
N ARG A 52 -1.30 12.72 -34.10
CA ARG A 52 -1.48 11.28 -34.31
C ARG A 52 -1.57 10.52 -32.97
N GLY A 53 -0.70 10.86 -32.01
CA GLY A 53 -0.76 10.32 -30.64
C GLY A 53 -2.08 10.65 -29.97
N MET A 54 -2.52 11.92 -30.02
CA MET A 54 -3.79 12.36 -29.42
C MET A 54 -5.01 11.64 -29.99
N ARG A 55 -5.00 11.30 -31.30
CA ARG A 55 -6.07 10.49 -31.90
C ARG A 55 -6.08 9.08 -31.33
N ASN A 56 -4.92 8.44 -31.21
CA ASN A 56 -4.82 7.11 -30.61
C ASN A 56 -5.25 7.10 -29.14
N ASP A 57 -4.85 8.11 -28.37
CA ASP A 57 -5.24 8.27 -26.96
C ASP A 57 -6.75 8.43 -26.81
N LYS A 58 -7.38 9.21 -27.70
CA LYS A 58 -8.85 9.34 -27.75
C LYS A 58 -9.54 7.99 -27.98
N TYR A 59 -9.02 7.14 -28.87
CA TYR A 59 -9.58 5.81 -29.10
C TYR A 59 -9.35 4.88 -27.91
N ALA A 60 -8.16 4.92 -27.29
CA ALA A 60 -7.84 4.15 -26.10
C ALA A 60 -8.74 4.52 -24.91
N LEU A 61 -8.92 5.82 -24.66
CA LEU A 61 -9.83 6.32 -23.62
C LEU A 61 -11.26 5.88 -23.86
N ARG A 62 -11.76 5.97 -25.10
CA ARG A 62 -13.12 5.48 -25.44
C ARG A 62 -13.27 3.99 -25.17
N ARG A 63 -12.25 3.18 -25.48
CA ARG A 63 -12.26 1.74 -25.21
C ARG A 63 -12.34 1.46 -23.71
N ILE A 64 -11.48 2.10 -22.91
CA ILE A 64 -11.43 1.94 -21.45
C ILE A 64 -12.76 2.36 -20.81
N ILE A 65 -13.33 3.49 -21.24
CA ILE A 65 -14.62 3.96 -20.73
C ILE A 65 -15.72 2.95 -21.02
N LYS A 66 -15.75 2.37 -22.22
CA LYS A 66 -16.73 1.34 -22.59
C LYS A 66 -16.59 0.09 -21.73
N GLU A 67 -15.36 -0.38 -21.51
CA GLU A 67 -15.07 -1.53 -20.63
C GLU A 67 -15.49 -1.26 -19.18
N ASN A 68 -15.22 -0.04 -18.67
CA ASN A 68 -15.62 0.36 -17.33
C ASN A 68 -17.15 0.42 -17.17
N ILE A 69 -17.88 0.93 -18.18
CA ILE A 69 -19.35 0.94 -18.19
C ILE A 69 -19.89 -0.50 -18.11
N GLU A 70 -19.35 -1.40 -18.93
CA GLU A 70 -19.77 -2.80 -18.97
C GLU A 70 -19.49 -3.52 -17.63
N LEU A 71 -18.37 -3.21 -16.96
CA LEU A 71 -18.07 -3.73 -15.63
C LEU A 71 -19.06 -3.24 -14.57
N LEU A 72 -19.42 -1.95 -14.61
CA LEU A 72 -20.38 -1.37 -13.68
C LEU A 72 -21.78 -1.94 -13.88
N GLU A 73 -22.19 -2.19 -15.12
CA GLU A 73 -23.45 -2.86 -15.44
C GLU A 73 -23.50 -4.29 -14.87
N ARG A 74 -22.43 -5.08 -15.07
CA ARG A 74 -22.30 -6.42 -14.48
C ARG A 74 -22.34 -6.40 -12.96
N LEU A 75 -21.64 -5.46 -12.33
CA LEU A 75 -21.60 -5.32 -10.88
C LEU A 75 -22.98 -4.96 -10.33
N ASN A 76 -23.68 -4.04 -10.99
CA ASN A 76 -25.05 -3.69 -10.63
C ASN A 76 -26.03 -4.87 -10.82
N GLN A 77 -25.83 -5.69 -11.85
CA GLN A 77 -26.63 -6.89 -12.08
C GLN A 77 -26.41 -7.92 -10.97
N ILE A 78 -25.16 -8.23 -10.62
CA ILE A 78 -24.81 -9.14 -9.51
C ILE A 78 -25.39 -8.65 -8.18
N ARG A 79 -25.27 -7.34 -7.92
CA ARG A 79 -25.80 -6.72 -6.70
C ARG A 79 -27.32 -6.85 -6.60
N ARG A 80 -28.05 -6.70 -7.72
CA ARG A 80 -29.52 -6.82 -7.75
C ARG A 80 -30.01 -8.27 -7.69
N THR A 81 -29.27 -9.21 -8.27
CA THR A 81 -29.66 -10.62 -8.30
C THR A 81 -29.10 -11.43 -7.14
N HIS A 82 -28.34 -10.80 -6.23
CA HIS A 82 -27.61 -11.44 -5.13
C HIS A 82 -26.74 -12.65 -5.55
N GLY A 83 -26.40 -12.75 -6.84
CA GLY A 83 -25.63 -13.86 -7.38
C GLY A 83 -26.42 -15.15 -7.61
N LEU A 84 -27.60 -15.10 -8.26
CA LEU A 84 -28.15 -16.30 -8.90
C LEU A 84 -27.27 -16.74 -10.08
N SER A 85 -26.34 -17.64 -9.80
CA SER A 85 -25.59 -18.40 -10.80
C SER A 85 -26.51 -19.43 -11.46
N ASN A 86 -27.11 -19.08 -12.59
CA ASN A 86 -27.67 -20.08 -13.49
C ASN A 86 -26.51 -20.90 -14.07
N SER A 87 -26.15 -21.97 -13.35
CA SER A 87 -25.09 -22.93 -13.72
C SER A 87 -25.51 -23.85 -14.88
N TYR A 88 -26.66 -23.60 -15.50
CA TYR A 88 -27.09 -24.29 -16.71
C TYR A 88 -26.52 -23.58 -17.94
N ASN A 89 -25.29 -23.96 -18.23
CA ASN A 89 -24.51 -23.52 -19.37
C ASN A 89 -25.04 -24.18 -20.66
N THR A 90 -25.94 -23.55 -21.41
CA THR A 90 -26.40 -24.08 -22.71
C THR A 90 -25.50 -23.69 -23.89
N HIS A 91 -24.42 -22.94 -23.67
CA HIS A 91 -23.46 -22.64 -24.73
C HIS A 91 -22.02 -22.86 -24.26
N LYS A 92 -21.30 -23.78 -24.92
CA LYS A 92 -19.85 -23.98 -24.75
C LYS A 92 -19.14 -22.63 -24.91
N ARG A 93 -18.66 -22.05 -23.81
CA ARG A 93 -17.74 -20.91 -23.86
C ARG A 93 -16.44 -21.38 -24.49
N ILE A 94 -16.23 -21.05 -25.76
CA ILE A 94 -14.91 -21.07 -26.37
C ILE A 94 -14.14 -19.91 -25.74
N SER A 95 -13.40 -20.19 -24.67
CA SER A 95 -12.45 -19.25 -24.11
C SER A 95 -11.34 -19.04 -25.14
N GLN A 96 -11.20 -17.83 -25.70
CA GLN A 96 -9.98 -17.43 -26.39
C GLN A 96 -8.88 -17.23 -25.32
N THR A 97 -8.40 -18.34 -24.75
CA THR A 97 -7.18 -18.33 -23.98
C THR A 97 -6.03 -18.08 -24.95
N LYS A 98 -5.05 -17.28 -24.53
CA LYS A 98 -3.79 -17.09 -25.28
C LYS A 98 -2.95 -18.38 -25.37
N LEU A 99 -3.51 -19.53 -25.00
CA LEU A 99 -2.88 -20.84 -24.99
C LEU A 99 -2.33 -21.20 -26.37
N HIS A 100 -3.10 -20.99 -27.44
CA HIS A 100 -2.62 -21.25 -28.80
C HIS A 100 -1.41 -20.40 -29.19
N HIS A 101 -1.30 -19.18 -28.69
CA HIS A 101 -0.13 -18.34 -28.90
C HIS A 101 1.08 -18.82 -28.09
N PHE A 102 0.86 -19.32 -26.86
CA PHE A 102 1.94 -19.91 -26.06
C PHE A 102 2.45 -21.21 -26.67
N LEU A 103 1.56 -22.08 -27.14
CA LEU A 103 1.92 -23.33 -27.81
C LEU A 103 2.72 -23.05 -29.09
N ARG A 104 2.25 -22.12 -29.94
CA ARG A 104 2.97 -21.74 -31.16
C ARG A 104 4.36 -21.18 -30.85
N ARG A 105 4.49 -20.36 -29.80
CA ARG A 105 5.78 -19.84 -29.35
C ARG A 105 6.72 -20.95 -28.84
N ILE A 106 6.20 -21.98 -28.20
CA ILE A 106 6.99 -23.14 -27.76
C ILE A 106 7.48 -23.91 -28.99
N ASP A 107 6.62 -24.18 -29.97
CA ASP A 107 7.01 -24.85 -31.21
C ASP A 107 8.10 -24.08 -31.97
N ASP A 108 7.96 -22.74 -32.07
CA ASP A 108 8.97 -21.88 -32.70
C ASP A 108 10.33 -22.02 -32.00
N ILE A 109 10.35 -22.01 -30.67
CA ILE A 109 11.57 -22.17 -29.86
C ILE A 109 12.18 -23.57 -30.07
N GLU A 110 11.35 -24.61 -30.15
CA GLU A 110 11.83 -25.98 -30.37
C GLU A 110 12.46 -26.14 -31.76
N THR A 111 11.86 -25.57 -32.80
CA THR A 111 12.43 -25.59 -34.16
C THR A 111 13.76 -24.82 -34.23
N GLU A 112 13.86 -23.66 -33.56
CA GLU A 112 15.10 -22.89 -33.48
C GLU A 112 16.20 -23.67 -32.74
N ASN A 113 15.86 -24.32 -31.63
CA ASN A 113 16.79 -25.17 -30.86
C ASN A 113 17.26 -26.38 -31.67
N GLN A 114 16.36 -27.02 -32.42
CA GLN A 114 16.72 -28.13 -33.32
C GLN A 114 17.68 -27.65 -34.42
N PHE A 115 17.40 -26.50 -35.04
CA PHE A 115 18.27 -25.92 -36.05
C PHE A 115 19.66 -25.58 -35.48
N LEU A 116 19.71 -24.98 -34.29
CA LEU A 116 20.95 -24.64 -33.60
C LEU A 116 21.73 -25.90 -33.22
N GLY A 117 21.04 -26.96 -32.78
CA GLY A 117 21.60 -28.28 -32.54
C GLY A 117 22.23 -28.90 -33.78
N CYS A 118 21.52 -28.90 -34.92
CA CYS A 118 22.06 -29.37 -36.21
C CYS A 118 23.31 -28.58 -36.63
N ARG A 119 23.33 -27.27 -36.41
CA ARG A 119 24.52 -26.44 -36.67
C ARG A 119 25.69 -26.83 -35.78
N LEU A 120 25.47 -27.00 -34.48
CA LEU A 120 26.52 -27.38 -33.53
C LEU A 120 27.11 -28.76 -33.84
N LEU A 121 26.29 -29.70 -34.29
CA LEU A 121 26.75 -31.03 -34.71
C LEU A 121 27.65 -30.99 -35.96
N ASN A 122 27.43 -30.01 -36.85
CA ASN A 122 28.22 -29.84 -38.07
C ASN A 122 29.51 -29.02 -37.85
N VAL A 123 29.64 -28.34 -36.69
CA VAL A 123 30.87 -27.61 -36.37
C VAL A 123 31.96 -28.59 -35.97
N LYS A 124 33.02 -28.66 -36.77
CA LYS A 124 34.23 -29.40 -36.40
C LYS A 124 34.95 -28.67 -35.26
N PRO A 125 35.33 -29.37 -34.17
CA PRO A 125 36.08 -28.75 -33.10
C PRO A 125 37.43 -28.23 -33.63
N MET A 126 37.74 -26.95 -33.37
CA MET A 126 39.03 -26.35 -33.75
C MET A 126 40.20 -26.76 -32.84
N LEU A 127 39.96 -27.62 -31.84
CA LEU A 127 40.99 -28.20 -30.98
C LEU A 127 41.14 -29.70 -31.23
N SER A 128 42.38 -30.12 -31.51
CA SER A 128 42.82 -31.52 -31.56
C SER A 128 42.63 -32.20 -30.19
N LYS A 129 41.95 -33.35 -30.15
CA LYS A 129 41.77 -34.18 -28.94
C LYS A 129 42.95 -35.12 -28.66
N SER A 130 44.18 -34.77 -29.04
CA SER A 130 45.35 -35.53 -28.62
C SER A 130 45.70 -35.18 -27.17
N GLY A 131 45.06 -35.85 -26.20
CA GLY A 131 45.59 -35.93 -24.83
C GLY A 131 44.60 -35.83 -23.65
N ILE A 132 43.28 -35.74 -23.85
CA ILE A 132 42.35 -35.63 -22.72
C ILE A 132 41.43 -36.86 -22.66
N PRO A 133 41.51 -37.69 -21.60
CA PRO A 133 40.61 -38.82 -21.42
C PRO A 133 39.23 -38.30 -20.99
N VAL A 134 38.29 -38.28 -21.92
CA VAL A 134 36.88 -37.93 -21.62
C VAL A 134 36.08 -39.22 -21.44
N SER A 135 35.95 -39.66 -20.19
CA SER A 135 34.93 -40.63 -19.79
C SER A 135 33.57 -39.92 -19.73
N ALA A 136 32.89 -39.78 -20.86
CA ALA A 136 31.50 -39.32 -20.89
C ALA A 136 30.55 -40.53 -20.81
N ARG A 137 30.28 -41.01 -19.60
CA ARG A 137 29.08 -41.81 -19.36
C ARG A 137 27.86 -40.89 -19.49
N SER A 138 27.09 -41.12 -20.53
CA SER A 138 25.76 -40.58 -20.75
C SER A 138 24.78 -41.15 -19.72
N SER A 139 24.38 -40.34 -18.73
CA SER A 139 23.02 -40.30 -18.18
C SER A 139 23.00 -39.42 -16.92
N SER A 140 22.71 -38.14 -17.08
CA SER A 140 22.04 -37.42 -15.99
C SER A 140 20.92 -36.62 -16.63
N ARG A 141 19.69 -37.15 -16.52
CA ARG A 141 18.49 -36.32 -16.49
C ARG A 141 18.85 -35.10 -15.65
N LEU A 142 18.98 -33.94 -16.28
CA LEU A 142 18.95 -32.68 -15.55
C LEU A 142 17.55 -32.62 -14.97
N LYS A 143 17.41 -33.10 -13.74
CA LYS A 143 16.26 -32.79 -12.90
C LYS A 143 16.18 -31.27 -12.93
N PHE A 144 15.10 -30.76 -13.50
CA PHE A 144 14.73 -29.37 -13.34
C PHE A 144 14.40 -29.19 -11.87
N GLU A 145 15.43 -28.98 -11.04
CA GLU A 145 15.25 -28.45 -9.71
C GLU A 145 14.68 -27.06 -9.93
N ARG A 146 13.38 -26.92 -9.66
CA ARG A 146 12.83 -25.64 -9.24
C ARG A 146 13.80 -25.12 -8.20
N SER A 147 14.49 -24.02 -8.49
CA SER A 147 15.24 -23.28 -7.52
C SER A 147 14.26 -22.74 -6.48
N HIS A 148 13.89 -23.62 -5.54
CA HIS A 148 13.60 -23.17 -4.20
C HIS A 148 14.88 -22.49 -3.77
N VAL A 149 14.86 -21.16 -3.72
CA VAL A 149 15.90 -20.38 -3.05
C VAL A 149 15.88 -20.89 -1.62
N SER A 150 16.74 -21.87 -1.35
CA SER A 150 16.91 -22.44 -0.03
C SER A 150 17.73 -21.41 0.73
N LEU A 151 17.03 -20.38 1.22
CA LEU A 151 17.60 -19.42 2.17
C LEU A 151 18.26 -20.27 3.24
N LYS A 152 19.54 -20.03 3.50
CA LYS A 152 20.24 -20.70 4.61
C LYS A 152 19.35 -20.51 5.84
N ILE A 153 19.19 -21.53 6.69
CA ILE A 153 18.25 -21.52 7.84
C ILE A 153 18.29 -20.19 8.61
N ARG A 154 19.49 -19.60 8.73
CA ARG A 154 19.76 -18.29 9.32
C ARG A 154 19.11 -17.10 8.59
N GLU A 155 19.14 -17.05 7.26
CA GLU A 155 18.50 -15.99 6.47
C GLU A 155 16.98 -16.06 6.56
N LYS A 156 16.42 -17.28 6.52
CA LYS A 156 14.97 -17.48 6.72
C LYS A 156 14.54 -17.03 8.11
N LEU A 157 15.30 -17.37 9.15
CA LEU A 157 15.05 -16.92 10.51
C LEU A 157 15.15 -15.39 10.64
N LEU A 158 16.14 -14.76 10.00
CA LEU A 158 16.31 -13.31 10.03
C LEU A 158 15.14 -12.58 9.33
N MET A 159 14.67 -13.12 8.21
CA MET A 159 13.51 -12.57 7.50
C MET A 159 12.24 -12.70 8.33
N ASP A 160 12.04 -13.84 9.00
CA ASP A 160 10.90 -14.05 9.89
C ASP A 160 10.93 -13.09 11.09
N GLN A 161 12.13 -12.78 11.62
CA GLN A 161 12.31 -11.76 12.67
C GLN A 161 11.92 -10.36 12.21
N LEU A 162 12.25 -10.01 10.96
CA LEU A 162 11.98 -8.70 10.38
C LEU A 162 10.49 -8.53 10.03
N LEU A 163 9.86 -9.57 9.48
CA LEU A 163 8.47 -9.56 9.05
C LEU A 163 7.49 -9.79 10.21
N HIS A 164 7.90 -10.58 11.19
CA HIS A 164 7.07 -10.95 12.32
C HIS A 164 7.73 -10.59 13.66
N PRO A 165 7.93 -9.30 13.97
CA PRO A 165 8.55 -8.92 15.22
C PRO A 165 7.69 -9.37 16.41
N LYS A 166 8.34 -9.98 17.40
CA LYS A 166 7.69 -10.42 18.64
C LYS A 166 7.97 -9.39 19.72
N ILE A 167 6.92 -8.92 20.38
CA ILE A 167 7.02 -8.00 21.51
C ILE A 167 6.56 -8.69 22.78
N PHE A 168 7.06 -8.24 23.92
CA PHE A 168 6.50 -8.61 25.22
C PHE A 168 6.04 -7.38 25.99
N LEU A 169 4.99 -7.55 26.80
CA LEU A 169 4.49 -6.55 27.73
C LEU A 169 4.33 -7.22 29.10
N ASP A 170 4.93 -6.64 30.12
CA ASP A 170 4.77 -7.08 31.51
C ASP A 170 3.66 -6.26 32.16
N LEU A 171 2.59 -6.95 32.55
CA LEU A 171 1.37 -6.34 33.08
C LEU A 171 1.36 -6.38 34.60
N GLU A 172 0.93 -5.29 35.23
CA GLU A 172 0.73 -5.17 36.67
C GLU A 172 -0.60 -4.48 36.96
N VAL A 173 -1.29 -4.91 38.02
CA VAL A 173 -2.36 -4.10 38.60
C VAL A 173 -1.70 -3.05 39.48
N LYS A 174 -1.84 -1.78 39.11
CA LYS A 174 -1.13 -0.65 39.71
C LYS A 174 -1.15 -0.71 41.25
N ASN A 175 0.04 -0.76 41.84
CA ASN A 175 0.30 -0.78 43.29
C ASN A 175 -0.29 -1.99 44.04
N ILE A 176 -0.56 -3.11 43.36
CA ILE A 176 -1.18 -4.28 43.99
C ILE A 176 -0.39 -5.55 43.74
N ARG A 177 -0.28 -5.98 42.49
CA ARG A 177 0.43 -7.23 42.15
C ARG A 177 0.78 -7.31 40.66
N PRO A 178 1.91 -7.96 40.31
CA PRO A 178 2.20 -8.33 38.93
C PRO A 178 1.18 -9.37 38.42
N LEU A 179 0.70 -9.17 37.20
CA LEU A 179 -0.17 -10.15 36.50
C LEU A 179 0.67 -11.12 35.66
N GLY A 180 1.78 -10.63 35.10
CA GLY A 180 2.72 -11.43 34.34
C GLY A 180 2.96 -10.90 32.93
N ARG A 181 3.65 -11.72 32.11
CA ARG A 181 4.12 -11.35 30.78
C ARG A 181 3.18 -11.85 29.69
N VAL A 182 2.84 -10.97 28.76
CA VAL A 182 2.21 -11.31 27.49
C VAL A 182 3.22 -11.17 26.35
N VAL A 183 3.18 -12.09 25.38
CA VAL A 183 4.03 -12.07 24.19
C VAL A 183 3.16 -12.06 22.95
N ILE A 184 3.32 -11.04 22.12
CA ILE A 184 2.51 -10.81 20.93
C ILE A 184 3.40 -10.90 19.69
N GLN A 185 2.99 -11.68 18.70
CA GLN A 185 3.53 -11.64 17.35
C GLN A 185 2.84 -10.53 16.59
N LEU A 186 3.60 -9.63 15.98
CA LEU A 186 3.07 -8.62 15.07
C LEU A 186 3.36 -9.04 13.63
N TYR A 187 2.56 -8.58 12.67
CA TYR A 187 2.70 -8.92 11.25
C TYR A 187 2.86 -7.64 10.43
N THR A 188 4.08 -7.38 9.96
CA THR A 188 4.36 -6.18 9.15
C THR A 188 3.56 -6.16 7.86
N GLU A 189 3.23 -7.34 7.32
CA GLU A 189 2.42 -7.49 6.10
C GLU A 189 0.99 -6.98 6.29
N ALA A 190 0.44 -7.09 7.51
CA ALA A 190 -0.90 -6.62 7.82
C ALA A 190 -0.98 -5.09 7.89
N CYS A 191 -0.04 -4.45 8.59
CA CYS A 191 0.05 -3.00 8.64
C CYS A 191 1.45 -2.56 9.10
N PRO A 192 2.37 -2.20 8.19
CA PRO A 192 3.77 -1.98 8.53
C PRO A 192 3.97 -0.77 9.44
N GLU A 193 3.21 0.31 9.23
CA GLU A 193 3.33 1.53 10.03
C GLU A 193 2.89 1.32 11.49
N MET A 194 1.78 0.61 11.70
CA MET A 194 1.30 0.27 13.05
C MET A 194 2.28 -0.66 13.76
N VAL A 195 2.75 -1.71 13.06
CA VAL A 195 3.71 -2.67 13.62
C VAL A 195 5.03 -1.98 14.00
N LEU A 196 5.51 -1.07 13.15
CA LEU A 196 6.72 -0.30 13.42
C LEU A 196 6.59 0.58 14.67
N GLU A 197 5.44 1.21 14.89
CA GLU A 197 5.24 2.06 16.06
C GLU A 197 5.15 1.24 17.36
N PHE A 198 4.49 0.08 17.34
CA PHE A 198 4.53 -0.87 18.45
C PHE A 198 5.96 -1.36 18.73
N ALA A 199 6.69 -1.77 17.69
CA ALA A 199 8.06 -2.25 17.80
C ALA A 199 8.99 -1.16 18.33
N ARG A 200 8.85 0.10 17.86
CA ARG A 200 9.62 1.26 18.35
C ARG A 200 9.32 1.54 19.82
N THR A 201 8.04 1.59 20.20
CA THR A 201 7.64 1.88 21.58
C THR A 201 8.21 0.85 22.55
N CYS A 202 8.18 -0.42 22.16
CA CYS A 202 8.77 -1.51 22.93
C CYS A 202 10.30 -1.46 22.91
N SER A 203 10.93 -1.18 21.77
CA SER A 203 12.39 -1.12 21.66
C SER A 203 13.02 0.03 22.47
N GLU A 204 12.29 1.13 22.63
CA GLU A 204 12.72 2.27 23.44
C GLU A 204 12.39 2.08 24.94
N ASN A 205 11.86 0.92 25.34
CA ASN A 205 11.40 0.60 26.70
C ASN A 205 10.43 1.65 27.27
N LYS A 206 9.61 2.26 26.41
CA LYS A 206 8.63 3.29 26.81
C LYS A 206 7.30 2.64 27.19
N SER A 207 7.33 1.79 28.21
CA SER A 207 6.15 1.09 28.72
C SER A 207 5.05 2.05 29.20
N ASP A 208 5.41 3.21 29.74
CA ASP A 208 4.49 4.26 30.20
C ASP A 208 3.55 4.82 29.12
N LEU A 209 3.88 4.64 27.84
CA LEU A 209 3.05 5.11 26.73
C LEU A 209 1.84 4.22 26.48
N PHE A 210 1.87 2.97 26.96
CA PHE A 210 0.75 2.06 26.85
C PHE A 210 -0.26 2.29 27.98
N LYS A 211 -1.52 2.50 27.61
CA LYS A 211 -2.61 2.65 28.57
C LYS A 211 -3.82 1.83 28.19
N PHE A 212 -4.36 1.06 29.13
CA PHE A 212 -5.61 0.33 28.94
C PHE A 212 -6.78 1.18 29.41
N ILE A 213 -7.64 1.57 28.46
CA ILE A 213 -8.73 2.52 28.70
C ILE A 213 -10.01 1.78 29.08
N ARG A 214 -10.30 0.67 28.40
CA ARG A 214 -11.52 -0.10 28.58
C ARG A 214 -11.26 -1.60 28.57
N ILE A 215 -11.96 -2.32 29.43
CA ILE A 215 -11.91 -3.79 29.49
C ILE A 215 -13.35 -4.29 29.50
N PHE A 216 -13.74 -4.98 28.43
CA PHE A 216 -15.03 -5.64 28.28
C PHE A 216 -14.84 -7.15 28.49
N PRO A 217 -15.15 -7.69 29.69
CA PRO A 217 -14.98 -9.11 29.97
C PRO A 217 -15.75 -9.97 28.97
N GLY A 218 -15.12 -11.02 28.45
CA GLY A 218 -15.69 -11.92 27.44
C GLY A 218 -15.79 -11.33 26.02
N LEU A 219 -15.25 -10.13 25.78
CA LEU A 219 -15.24 -9.47 24.48
C LEU A 219 -13.82 -9.08 24.04
N TRP A 220 -13.28 -7.99 24.57
CA TRP A 220 -11.93 -7.50 24.29
C TRP A 220 -11.46 -6.48 25.33
N LEU A 221 -10.16 -6.22 25.32
CA LEU A 221 -9.53 -5.10 26.00
C LEU A 221 -9.17 -4.03 24.97
N GLU A 222 -9.34 -2.76 25.34
CA GLU A 222 -9.00 -1.61 24.52
C GLU A 222 -7.88 -0.80 25.17
N GLY A 223 -6.87 -0.50 24.38
CA GLY A 223 -5.73 0.31 24.78
C GLY A 223 -5.45 1.45 23.82
N GLU A 224 -4.63 2.37 24.30
CA GLU A 224 -4.01 3.43 23.51
C GLU A 224 -2.50 3.45 23.72
N ILE A 225 -1.79 3.88 22.69
CA ILE A 225 -0.37 4.21 22.75
C ILE A 225 -0.22 5.71 22.49
N ALA A 226 0.42 6.42 23.40
CA ALA A 226 0.80 7.81 23.17
C ALA A 226 2.01 7.87 22.24
N VAL A 227 1.82 8.42 21.04
CA VAL A 227 2.80 8.41 19.96
C VAL A 227 3.21 9.83 19.60
N LYS A 228 4.52 10.09 19.45
CA LYS A 228 5.03 11.40 19.02
C LYS A 228 4.94 11.60 17.51
N ASN A 229 4.93 10.50 16.76
CA ASN A 229 4.99 10.51 15.31
C ASN A 229 3.62 10.79 14.67
N ARG A 230 3.59 11.64 13.64
CA ARG A 230 2.35 12.04 12.94
C ARG A 230 2.02 11.17 11.72
N VAL A 231 2.82 10.14 11.43
CA VAL A 231 2.69 9.32 10.22
C VAL A 231 1.30 8.68 10.15
N LEU A 232 0.83 8.09 11.25
CA LEU A 232 -0.48 7.43 11.35
C LEU A 232 -1.66 8.39 11.58
N SER A 233 -1.40 9.70 11.71
CA SER A 233 -2.45 10.73 11.72
C SER A 233 -2.92 11.08 10.29
N LYS A 234 -2.22 10.59 9.26
CA LYS A 234 -2.66 10.70 7.87
C LYS A 234 -3.65 9.59 7.53
N SER A 235 -4.61 9.90 6.66
CA SER A 235 -5.53 8.89 6.14
C SER A 235 -4.87 7.99 5.10
N ASN A 236 -5.40 6.78 4.95
CA ASN A 236 -5.05 5.75 3.96
C ASN A 236 -3.58 5.26 4.01
N PHE A 237 -3.12 4.84 5.19
CA PHE A 237 -1.85 4.10 5.31
C PHE A 237 -1.98 2.66 4.80
N GLN A 238 -0.83 2.06 4.45
CA GLN A 238 -0.77 0.71 3.88
C GLN A 238 -1.29 -0.35 4.87
N HIS A 239 -2.19 -1.21 4.39
CA HIS A 239 -2.80 -2.26 5.19
C HIS A 239 -3.30 -3.43 4.33
N GLU A 240 -3.36 -4.62 4.92
CA GLU A 240 -3.97 -5.82 4.36
C GLU A 240 -5.05 -6.34 5.31
N MET A 241 -6.30 -6.32 4.84
CA MET A 241 -7.48 -6.56 5.69
C MET A 241 -7.60 -8.03 6.14
N ASN A 242 -7.11 -8.95 5.32
CA ASN A 242 -7.35 -10.39 5.45
C ASN A 242 -6.09 -11.18 5.83
N MET A 243 -5.02 -10.49 6.23
CA MET A 243 -3.77 -11.15 6.62
C MET A 243 -3.97 -12.07 7.83
N ILE A 244 -4.65 -11.54 8.86
CA ILE A 244 -5.08 -12.30 10.05
C ILE A 244 -6.59 -12.17 10.12
N ARG A 245 -7.28 -13.29 10.29
CA ARG A 245 -8.73 -13.27 10.46
C ARG A 245 -9.09 -13.40 11.94
N HIS A 246 -10.12 -12.67 12.36
CA HIS A 246 -10.60 -12.66 13.75
C HIS A 246 -11.26 -13.97 14.19
N ASP A 247 -11.52 -14.89 13.26
CA ASP A 247 -12.00 -16.24 13.55
C ASP A 247 -10.88 -17.26 13.78
N SER A 248 -9.63 -16.93 13.44
CA SER A 248 -8.51 -17.87 13.54
C SER A 248 -8.11 -18.20 14.98
N GLY A 249 -8.41 -17.33 15.95
CA GLY A 249 -8.04 -17.54 17.34
C GLY A 249 -8.58 -16.49 18.31
N SER A 250 -8.32 -16.70 19.61
CA SER A 250 -8.49 -15.69 20.65
C SER A 250 -7.25 -14.80 20.74
N CYS A 251 -7.35 -13.65 21.43
CA CYS A 251 -6.21 -12.78 21.71
C CYS A 251 -5.59 -12.16 20.45
N ILE A 252 -6.44 -11.74 19.51
CA ILE A 252 -6.04 -11.07 18.28
C ILE A 252 -5.96 -9.57 18.53
N LEU A 253 -4.82 -8.98 18.14
CA LEU A 253 -4.54 -7.56 18.20
C LEU A 253 -5.02 -6.87 16.92
N SER A 254 -5.86 -5.85 17.07
CA SER A 254 -6.49 -5.15 15.94
C SER A 254 -6.82 -3.69 16.23
N PHE A 255 -7.12 -2.92 15.17
CA PHE A 255 -7.65 -1.56 15.26
C PHE A 255 -8.88 -1.38 14.34
N ALA A 256 -9.67 -0.34 14.59
CA ALA A 256 -10.90 -0.09 13.85
C ALA A 256 -10.61 0.47 12.44
N LYS A 257 -11.34 -0.01 11.43
CA LYS A 257 -11.18 0.45 10.03
C LYS A 257 -11.46 1.95 9.85
N CYS A 258 -12.28 2.55 10.71
CA CYS A 258 -12.57 3.98 10.65
C CYS A 258 -11.31 4.87 10.75
N TYR A 259 -10.25 4.39 11.40
CA TYR A 259 -8.98 5.11 11.49
C TYR A 259 -8.21 5.15 10.16
N LEU A 260 -8.52 4.30 9.19
CA LEU A 260 -7.93 4.40 7.85
C LEU A 260 -8.43 5.65 7.12
N THR A 261 -9.74 5.90 7.18
CA THR A 261 -10.35 7.04 6.48
C THR A 261 -10.10 8.35 7.23
N ASN A 262 -10.22 8.32 8.55
CA ASN A 262 -10.18 9.52 9.39
C ASN A 262 -8.76 9.85 9.90
N GLY A 263 -7.83 8.91 9.80
CA GLY A 263 -6.58 8.94 10.55
C GLY A 263 -6.80 8.59 12.03
N PHE A 264 -5.71 8.25 12.72
CA PHE A 264 -5.74 8.16 14.17
C PHE A 264 -5.80 9.54 14.82
N PRO A 265 -6.41 9.67 16.02
CA PRO A 265 -6.36 10.91 16.78
C PRO A 265 -4.92 11.40 16.95
N TYR A 266 -4.74 12.72 16.97
CA TYR A 266 -3.40 13.30 17.06
C TYR A 266 -2.65 12.79 18.30
N GLY A 267 -1.56 12.06 18.04
CA GLY A 267 -0.66 11.55 19.07
C GLY A 267 -1.16 10.32 19.84
N LEU A 268 -2.26 9.67 19.40
CA LEU A 268 -2.80 8.49 20.05
C LEU A 268 -3.10 7.39 19.03
N LEU A 269 -2.61 6.18 19.29
CA LEU A 269 -2.97 4.99 18.53
C LEU A 269 -3.85 4.07 19.36
N ASN A 270 -5.10 3.89 18.94
CA ASN A 270 -6.02 2.98 19.61
C ASN A 270 -5.88 1.56 19.06
N PHE A 271 -5.85 0.58 19.96
CA PHE A 271 -5.80 -0.83 19.61
C PHE A 271 -6.72 -1.64 20.54
N THR A 272 -7.03 -2.85 20.12
CA THR A 272 -7.87 -3.79 20.87
C THR A 272 -7.31 -5.19 20.81
N ILE A 273 -7.42 -5.92 21.92
CA ILE A 273 -7.05 -7.34 22.01
C ILE A 273 -8.31 -8.14 22.34
N SER A 274 -8.76 -8.99 21.41
CA SER A 274 -9.96 -9.81 21.62
C SER A 274 -9.71 -10.90 22.67
N PHE A 275 -10.70 -11.24 23.50
CA PHE A 275 -10.56 -12.38 24.42
C PHE A 275 -11.04 -13.70 23.82
N LYS A 276 -11.81 -13.62 22.73
CA LYS A 276 -12.40 -14.76 22.04
C LYS A 276 -12.33 -14.56 20.51
N PRO A 277 -12.49 -15.64 19.72
CA PRO A 277 -12.70 -15.52 18.28
C PRO A 277 -13.93 -14.66 17.97
N MET A 278 -13.79 -13.73 17.04
CA MET A 278 -14.79 -12.70 16.73
C MET A 278 -14.96 -12.57 15.21
N PRO A 279 -15.61 -13.54 14.53
CA PRO A 279 -15.78 -13.51 13.07
C PRO A 279 -16.50 -12.25 12.56
N VAL A 280 -17.36 -11.65 13.39
CA VAL A 280 -18.11 -10.42 13.09
C VAL A 280 -17.19 -9.22 12.85
N LEU A 281 -15.94 -9.26 13.34
CA LEU A 281 -14.97 -8.17 13.18
C LEU A 281 -14.18 -8.27 11.86
N ASN A 282 -14.28 -9.39 11.14
CA ASN A 282 -13.68 -9.54 9.82
C ASN A 282 -14.29 -8.51 8.86
N GLY A 283 -13.47 -7.66 8.26
CA GLY A 283 -13.92 -6.59 7.35
C GLY A 283 -14.23 -5.25 8.03
N GLU A 284 -14.42 -5.23 9.35
CA GLU A 284 -14.65 -4.03 10.18
C GLU A 284 -13.41 -3.57 10.95
N ARG A 285 -12.52 -4.51 11.29
CA ARG A 285 -11.28 -4.24 12.02
C ARG A 285 -10.10 -4.91 11.34
N ILE A 286 -8.97 -4.22 11.30
CA ILE A 286 -7.72 -4.78 10.74
C ILE A 286 -6.96 -5.43 11.88
N ALA A 287 -6.76 -6.74 11.77
CA ALA A 287 -5.91 -7.50 12.67
C ALA A 287 -4.46 -7.43 12.18
N PHE A 288 -3.53 -7.17 13.09
CA PHE A 288 -2.11 -7.00 12.78
C PHE A 288 -1.18 -7.73 13.77
N GLY A 289 -1.74 -8.44 14.74
CA GLY A 289 -0.97 -9.27 15.66
C GLY A 289 -1.81 -10.33 16.34
N GLU A 290 -1.13 -11.32 16.90
CA GLU A 290 -1.74 -12.39 17.70
C GLU A 290 -0.90 -12.67 18.95
N LEU A 291 -1.56 -13.10 20.01
CA LEU A 291 -0.87 -13.51 21.23
C LEU A 291 -0.27 -14.91 21.06
N ILE A 292 1.03 -15.04 21.35
CA ILE A 292 1.72 -16.34 21.36
C ILE A 292 1.74 -16.93 22.77
N ALA A 293 1.99 -16.09 23.79
CA ALA A 293 2.12 -16.53 25.18
C ALA A 293 1.51 -15.51 26.14
N GLY A 294 1.09 -15.99 27.32
CA GLY A 294 0.44 -15.15 28.33
C GLY A 294 -1.09 -15.11 28.24
N HIS A 295 -1.73 -16.11 27.62
CA HIS A 295 -3.19 -16.23 27.54
C HIS A 295 -3.86 -16.10 28.92
N ARG A 296 -3.32 -16.79 29.94
CA ARG A 296 -3.80 -16.71 31.32
C ARG A 296 -3.71 -15.30 31.92
N VAL A 297 -2.70 -14.52 31.52
CA VAL A 297 -2.54 -13.14 32.01
C VAL A 297 -3.70 -12.29 31.48
N LEU A 298 -3.99 -12.37 30.17
CA LEU A 298 -5.14 -11.68 29.57
C LEU A 298 -6.47 -12.19 30.12
N GLU A 299 -6.59 -13.47 30.42
CA GLU A 299 -7.77 -14.02 31.09
C GLU A 299 -7.99 -13.35 32.45
N CYS A 300 -6.95 -13.25 33.29
CA CYS A 300 -7.03 -12.54 34.56
C CYS A 300 -7.30 -11.03 34.40
N THR A 301 -6.88 -10.39 33.30
CA THR A 301 -7.21 -8.97 33.08
C THR A 301 -8.72 -8.70 32.99
N GLN A 302 -9.51 -9.70 32.60
CA GLN A 302 -10.96 -9.58 32.45
C GLN A 302 -11.67 -9.32 33.79
N ASP A 303 -11.14 -9.84 34.90
CA ASP A 303 -11.74 -9.65 36.23
C ASP A 303 -11.78 -8.17 36.65
N TYR A 304 -10.85 -7.39 36.11
CA TYR A 304 -10.71 -5.96 36.36
C TYR A 304 -11.54 -5.10 35.40
N GLY A 305 -12.31 -5.70 34.48
CA GLY A 305 -13.25 -5.02 33.61
C GLY A 305 -14.68 -5.00 34.15
N THR A 306 -15.54 -4.22 33.49
CA THR A 306 -17.00 -4.21 33.73
C THR A 306 -17.74 -4.39 32.41
N LYS A 307 -19.03 -4.73 32.46
CA LYS A 307 -19.85 -4.87 31.24
C LYS A 307 -19.89 -3.60 30.39
N ASN A 308 -19.71 -2.43 31.00
CA ASN A 308 -19.69 -1.13 30.32
C ASN A 308 -18.28 -0.72 29.88
N GLY A 309 -17.28 -1.59 30.03
CA GLY A 309 -15.90 -1.32 29.66
C GLY A 309 -15.10 -0.54 30.70
N LYS A 310 -15.73 0.00 31.74
CA LYS A 310 -15.02 0.74 32.81
C LYS A 310 -14.06 -0.19 33.55
N VAL A 311 -12.81 0.24 33.69
CA VAL A 311 -11.77 -0.48 34.41
C VAL A 311 -11.98 -0.31 35.92
N LYS A 312 -12.06 -1.41 36.67
CA LYS A 312 -12.22 -1.43 38.13
C LYS A 312 -10.95 -1.01 38.86
N LYS A 313 -9.81 -1.51 38.39
CA LYS A 313 -8.46 -1.20 38.88
C LYS A 313 -7.53 -1.04 37.69
N GLU A 314 -6.73 0.01 37.71
CA GLU A 314 -5.83 0.34 36.60
C GLU A 314 -4.80 -0.77 36.39
N ILE A 315 -4.75 -1.30 35.17
CA ILE A 315 -3.70 -2.22 34.72
C ILE A 315 -2.70 -1.38 33.94
N VAL A 316 -1.43 -1.50 34.30
CA VAL A 316 -0.33 -0.76 33.68
C VAL A 316 0.65 -1.73 33.04
N VAL A 317 1.32 -1.26 31.98
CA VAL A 317 2.48 -1.96 31.42
C VAL A 317 3.70 -1.45 32.17
N VAL A 318 4.36 -2.33 32.92
CA VAL A 318 5.54 -1.96 33.72
C VAL A 318 6.79 -2.01 32.86
N ASN A 319 6.89 -3.03 32.03
CA ASN A 319 8.04 -3.25 31.15
C ASN A 319 7.57 -3.70 29.77
N SER A 320 8.27 -3.28 28.74
CA SER A 320 8.00 -3.66 27.35
C SER A 320 9.31 -3.83 26.61
N GLY A 321 9.31 -4.66 25.56
CA GLY A 321 10.51 -4.90 24.80
C GLY A 321 10.31 -5.76 23.58
N LEU A 322 11.29 -5.76 22.69
CA LEU A 322 11.38 -6.75 21.62
C LEU A 322 11.83 -8.08 22.23
N LYS A 323 11.08 -9.15 21.96
CA LYS A 323 11.50 -10.50 22.32
C LYS A 323 12.51 -10.97 21.29
N ALA A 324 13.79 -10.97 21.67
CA ALA A 324 14.83 -11.57 20.84
C ALA A 324 14.50 -13.04 20.56
N TYR A 325 14.69 -13.46 19.32
CA TYR A 325 14.52 -14.84 18.87
C TYR A 325 15.73 -15.71 19.20
N ILE A 326 16.76 -15.14 19.85
CA ILE A 326 17.97 -15.84 20.24
C ILE A 326 17.74 -16.43 21.62
N ALA A 327 17.22 -17.65 21.66
CA ALA A 327 17.60 -18.58 22.71
C ALA A 327 18.92 -19.21 22.27
N VAL A 328 20.01 -18.90 22.99
CA VAL A 328 21.15 -19.81 23.13
C VAL A 328 20.81 -20.79 24.23
#